data_AF-A0A359CIA9-F1
#
_entry.id   AF-A0A359CIA9-F1
#
_cell.length_a   1.000
_cell.length_b   1.000
_cell.length_c   1.000
_cell.angle_alpha   90.00
_cell.angle_beta   90.00
_cell.angle_gamma   90.00
#
_symmetry.space_group_name_H-M   'P 1'
#
loop_
_entity.id
_entity.type
_entity.pdbx_description
1 polymer ?
#
loop_
_entity_poly.entity_id
_entity_poly.type
_entity_poly.pdbx_seq_one_letter_code
_entity_poly.pdbx_strand_id
1 'polypeptide(L)'
;MQLVAQQEDFIKEVYLSSQGDSLLFRQLNPQQVVPGKKYPLVVFLHGAGERGNDNEAQLTHGGNMFTNPVNREKYPAFVLFPQCP
;
A
#
# COMPACT_ATOMS: atom_id res chain seq x y z
N MET A 1 -4.84 13.87 17.74
CA MET A 1 -3.40 13.88 17.41
C MET A 1 -2.89 12.44 17.38
N GLN A 2 -3.25 11.64 16.37
CA GLN A 2 -2.56 10.38 16.04
C GLN A 2 -3.10 9.85 14.70
N LEU A 3 -2.50 10.28 13.58
CA LEU A 3 -2.74 9.67 12.26
C LEU A 3 -1.45 9.13 11.63
N VAL A 4 -0.28 9.43 12.22
CA VAL A 4 1.02 9.15 11.61
C VAL A 4 1.47 7.70 11.86
N ALA A 5 1.05 7.07 12.97
CA ALA A 5 1.58 5.77 13.40
C ALA A 5 1.14 4.55 12.57
N GLN A 6 0.12 4.66 11.71
CA GLN A 6 -0.38 3.51 10.91
C GLN A 6 0.22 3.43 9.50
N GLN A 7 0.87 4.49 9.00
CA GLN A 7 1.50 4.45 7.67
C GLN A 7 2.86 3.71 7.68
N GLU A 8 3.47 3.53 8.84
CA GLU A 8 4.76 2.84 9.02
C GLU A 8 4.74 1.38 8.55
N ASP A 9 3.57 0.73 8.61
CA ASP A 9 3.36 -0.64 8.10
C ASP A 9 3.56 -0.74 6.57
N PHE A 10 3.38 0.38 5.86
CA PHE A 10 3.50 0.44 4.41
C PHE A 10 4.90 0.86 3.99
N ILE A 11 5.57 -0.02 3.24
CA ILE A 11 6.86 0.26 2.61
C ILE A 11 6.66 1.32 1.52
N LYS A 12 7.52 2.35 1.54
CA LYS A 12 7.51 3.46 0.57
C LYS A 12 8.42 3.13 -0.59
N GLU A 13 7.86 2.99 -1.79
CA GLU A 13 8.58 2.51 -2.97
C GLU A 13 8.32 3.38 -4.21
N VAL A 14 9.21 3.25 -5.19
CA VAL A 14 9.09 3.88 -6.52
C VAL A 14 9.42 2.84 -7.58
N TYR A 15 8.49 2.64 -8.52
CA TYR A 15 8.75 1.88 -9.73
C TYR A 15 9.22 2.82 -10.83
N LEU A 16 10.34 2.49 -11.47
CA LEU A 16 10.83 3.19 -12.66
C LEU A 16 10.58 2.30 -13.89
N SER A 17 9.83 2.82 -14.84
CA SER A 17 9.57 2.12 -16.10
C SER A 17 10.79 2.20 -17.02
N SER A 18 10.87 1.29 -17.99
CA SER A 18 11.89 1.34 -19.04
C SER A 18 11.79 2.58 -19.96
N GLN A 19 10.66 3.32 -19.90
CA GLN A 19 10.44 4.54 -20.67
C GLN A 19 10.83 5.82 -19.91
N GLY A 20 11.24 5.69 -18.64
CA GLY A 20 11.61 6.81 -17.78
C GLY A 20 10.49 7.36 -16.91
N ASP A 21 9.26 6.87 -17.07
CA ASP A 21 8.15 7.20 -16.16
C ASP A 21 8.38 6.59 -14.78
N SER A 22 7.87 7.27 -13.74
CA SER A 22 7.88 6.79 -12.37
C SER A 22 6.46 6.56 -11.85
N LEU A 23 6.30 5.56 -10.98
CA LEU A 23 5.10 5.33 -10.21
C LEU A 23 5.46 5.24 -8.74
N LEU A 24 4.99 6.21 -7.96
CA LEU A 24 5.08 6.18 -6.51
C LEU A 24 4.04 5.19 -5.98
N PHE A 25 4.43 4.33 -5.04
CA PHE A 25 3.46 3.44 -4.41
C PHE A 25 3.83 3.08 -2.97
N ARG A 26 2.81 2.64 -2.23
CA ARG A 26 2.93 2.05 -0.90
C ARG A 26 2.58 0.58 -0.95
N GLN A 27 3.44 -0.24 -0.36
CA GLN A 27 3.28 -1.70 -0.33
C GLN A 27 3.09 -2.20 1.09
N LEU A 28 2.09 -3.05 1.29
CA LEU A 28 1.89 -3.80 2.52
C LEU A 28 2.07 -5.28 2.24
N ASN A 29 2.91 -5.93 3.04
CA ASN A 29 3.12 -7.37 2.97
C ASN A 29 2.24 -8.11 3.99
N PRO A 30 1.96 -9.41 3.76
CA PRO A 30 1.49 -10.30 4.81
C PRO A 30 2.42 -10.22 6.03
N GLN A 31 1.88 -10.32 7.25
CA GLN A 31 2.70 -10.28 8.48
C GLN A 31 3.78 -11.37 8.48
N GLN A 32 3.50 -12.51 7.83
CA GLN A 32 4.48 -13.58 7.61
C GLN A 32 4.34 -14.11 6.18
N VAL A 33 5.44 -14.02 5.42
CA VAL A 33 5.55 -14.58 4.07
C VAL A 33 6.19 -15.97 4.17
N VAL A 34 5.43 -16.99 3.82
CA VAL A 34 5.89 -18.38 3.82
C VAL A 34 6.38 -18.75 2.41
N PRO A 35 7.65 -19.19 2.25
CA PRO A 35 8.17 -19.60 0.95
C PRO A 35 7.29 -20.67 0.28
N GLY A 36 7.01 -20.50 -1.01
CA GLY A 36 6.17 -21.43 -1.79
C GLY A 36 4.66 -21.27 -1.59
N LYS A 37 4.20 -20.51 -0.58
CA LYS A 37 2.78 -20.18 -0.43
C LYS A 37 2.40 -19.02 -1.35
N LYS A 38 1.27 -19.16 -2.05
CA LYS A 38 0.68 -18.08 -2.84
C LYS A 38 -0.25 -17.24 -1.96
N TYR A 39 -0.20 -15.94 -2.16
CA TYR A 39 -1.05 -14.95 -1.48
C TYR A 39 -1.78 -14.13 -2.54
N PRO A 40 -2.99 -13.62 -2.23
CA PRO A 40 -3.65 -12.65 -3.08
C PRO A 40 -2.82 -11.37 -3.21
N LEU A 41 -2.96 -10.71 -4.36
CA LEU A 41 -2.54 -9.33 -4.56
C LEU A 41 -3.79 -8.45 -4.61
N VAL A 42 -3.86 -7.46 -3.74
CA VAL A 42 -4.90 -6.43 -3.77
C VAL A 42 -4.27 -5.13 -4.27
N VAL A 43 -4.87 -4.52 -5.29
CA VAL A 43 -4.49 -3.19 -5.76
C VAL A 43 -5.61 -2.24 -5.41
N PHE A 44 -5.31 -1.26 -4.55
CA PHE A 44 -6.27 -0.24 -4.15
C PHE A 44 -5.97 1.05 -4.91
N LEU A 45 -6.99 1.58 -5.59
CA LEU A 45 -6.88 2.82 -6.36
C LEU A 45 -7.61 3.94 -5.62
N HIS A 46 -6.88 4.99 -5.28
CA HIS A 46 -7.42 6.16 -4.58
C HIS A 46 -8.31 7.02 -5.48
N GLY A 47 -9.02 7.98 -4.87
CA GLY A 47 -9.85 8.95 -5.57
C GLY A 47 -9.07 10.17 -6.06
N ALA A 48 -9.74 11.11 -6.71
CA ALA A 48 -9.07 12.32 -7.24
C ALA A 48 -8.46 13.21 -6.13
N GLY A 49 -8.95 13.12 -4.90
CA GLY A 49 -8.48 13.94 -3.77
C GLY A 49 -7.10 13.58 -3.24
N GLU A 50 -6.59 12.39 -3.56
CA GLU A 50 -5.28 11.90 -3.08
C GLU A 50 -4.20 11.90 -4.17
N ARG A 51 -4.50 12.51 -5.32
CA ARG A 51 -3.51 12.71 -6.39
C ARG A 51 -2.34 13.54 -5.88
N GLY A 52 -1.14 13.24 -6.38
CA GLY A 52 0.06 13.98 -6.04
C GLY A 52 1.33 13.15 -6.15
N ASN A 53 2.36 13.63 -5.48
CA ASN A 53 3.72 13.07 -5.58
C ASN A 53 4.42 12.91 -4.22
N ASP A 54 3.67 12.92 -3.11
CA ASP A 54 4.20 12.77 -1.74
C ASP A 54 4.40 11.31 -1.32
N ASN A 55 3.77 10.38 -2.03
CA ASN A 55 3.66 8.95 -1.75
C ASN A 55 3.09 8.68 -0.34
N GLU A 56 2.15 9.52 0.08
CA GLU A 56 1.46 9.47 1.37
C GLU A 56 -0.06 9.67 1.25
N ALA A 57 -0.51 10.63 0.43
CA ALA A 57 -1.92 10.99 0.36
C ALA A 57 -2.82 9.81 -0.06
N GLN A 58 -2.32 8.87 -0.87
CA GLN A 58 -3.10 7.70 -1.32
C GLN A 58 -3.50 6.74 -0.19
N LEU A 59 -2.89 6.86 0.99
CA LEU A 59 -3.25 6.08 2.17
C LEU A 59 -4.36 6.72 3.01
N THR A 60 -4.72 7.98 2.74
CA THR A 60 -5.68 8.77 3.55
C THR A 60 -7.01 8.04 3.71
N HIS A 61 -7.51 7.46 2.62
CA HIS A 61 -8.73 6.68 2.60
C HIS A 61 -8.42 5.21 2.35
N GLY A 62 -9.00 4.32 3.14
CA GLY A 62 -8.87 2.87 2.96
C GLY A 62 -7.60 2.24 3.56
N GLY A 63 -6.48 2.96 3.67
CA GLY A 63 -5.20 2.40 4.16
C GLY A 63 -5.34 1.67 5.51
N ASN A 64 -6.05 2.29 6.46
CA ASN A 64 -6.28 1.74 7.80
C ASN A 64 -7.09 0.42 7.82
N MET A 65 -7.90 0.15 6.79
CA MET A 65 -8.67 -1.09 6.70
C MET A 65 -7.75 -2.31 6.51
N PHE A 66 -6.64 -2.11 5.78
CA PHE A 66 -5.67 -3.16 5.48
C PHE A 66 -4.63 -3.36 6.59
N THR A 67 -4.44 -2.37 7.47
CA THR A 67 -3.55 -2.50 8.64
C THR A 67 -4.22 -3.11 9.86
N ASN A 68 -5.55 -3.31 9.83
CA ASN A 68 -6.28 -3.97 10.91
C ASN A 68 -5.70 -5.38 11.20
N PRO A 69 -5.19 -5.65 12.41
CA PRO A 69 -4.51 -6.92 12.72
C PRO A 69 -5.36 -8.16 12.47
N VAL A 70 -6.66 -8.10 12.79
CA VAL A 70 -7.59 -9.23 12.61
C VAL A 70 -7.78 -9.55 11.13
N ASN A 71 -7.85 -8.52 10.28
CA ASN A 71 -7.94 -8.72 8.83
C ASN A 71 -6.63 -9.28 8.25
N ARG A 72 -5.48 -8.77 8.70
CA ARG A 72 -4.16 -9.23 8.24
C ARG A 72 -3.89 -10.69 8.58
N GLU A 73 -4.34 -11.14 9.74
CA GLU A 73 -4.24 -12.54 10.16
C GLU A 73 -5.19 -13.45 9.36
N LYS A 74 -6.46 -13.05 9.25
CA LYS A 74 -7.49 -13.88 8.60
C LYS A 74 -7.35 -13.93 7.08
N TYR A 75 -6.88 -12.84 6.47
CA TYR A 75 -6.78 -12.66 5.01
C TYR A 75 -5.40 -12.12 4.63
N PRO A 76 -4.32 -12.90 4.80
CA PRO A 76 -2.98 -12.43 4.46
C PRO A 76 -2.87 -12.19 2.95
N ALA A 77 -2.48 -10.98 2.58
CA ALA A 77 -2.36 -10.55 1.19
C ALA A 77 -1.20 -9.56 1.03
N PHE A 78 -0.66 -9.48 -0.19
CA PHE A 78 0.11 -8.32 -0.61
C PHE A 78 -0.86 -7.23 -1.04
N VAL A 79 -0.62 -5.99 -0.64
CA VAL A 79 -1.48 -4.85 -0.99
C VAL A 79 -0.63 -3.73 -1.56
N LEU A 80 -1.05 -3.17 -2.70
CA LEU A 80 -0.40 -2.05 -3.36
C LEU A 80 -1.34 -0.84 -3.42
N PHE A 81 -0.79 0.31 -3.06
CA PHE A 81 -1.42 1.63 -3.11
C PHE A 81 -0.56 2.55 -3.99
N PRO A 82 -0.69 2.48 -5.32
CA PRO A 82 -0.08 3.44 -6.23
C PRO A 82 -0.66 4.84 -6.01
N GLN A 83 0.16 5.88 -6.19
CA GLN A 83 -0.30 7.27 -6.25
C GLN A 83 -0.27 7.77 -7.69
N CYS A 84 -1.43 8.15 -8.19
CA CYS A 84 -1.57 8.84 -9.46
C CYS A 84 -1.18 10.33 -9.29
N PRO A 85 -0.37 10.91 -10.19
CA PRO A 85 0.09 12.29 -10.10
C PRO A 85 -1.05 13.32 -10.20
#